data_AF-A0AAU6DNY9-F1
#
_entry.id   AF-A0AAU6DNY9-F1
#
_cell.length_a   1.000
_cell.length_b   1.000
_cell.length_c   1.000
_cell.angle_alpha   90.00
_cell.angle_beta   90.00
_cell.angle_gamma   90.00
#
_symmetry.space_group_name_H-M   'P 1'
#
loop_
_entity.id
_entity.type
_entity.pdbx_description
1 polymer ?
#
loop_
_entity_poly.entity_id
_entity_poly.type
_entity_poly.pdbx_seq_one_letter_code
_entity_poly.pdbx_strand_id
1 'polypeptide(L)'
;MNQHLCPTCVIDTDTCTALRDVPDGLLAVFCLACAERGSGVLARLADPEDAEWFAEMLEVAWQAPLGNVSEDTLIDILDQFEMKSESLNTEDPDSKGFFIDQCAMLIVNAIAVHLNPSAARAEMSGQTLETILGTFDFMLSRVQSVIVRPGLQESPVGRLQRLEQEAQNSIVDSLKELATQQRGIADSDFLVNMRNTSSPVRDEMAAATDEVSDIAGWGDV
;
A
#
# COMPACT_ATOMS: atom_id res chain seq x y z
N MET A 1 -7.10 47.20 -10.44
CA MET A 1 -7.49 46.49 -9.20
C MET A 1 -7.08 45.05 -9.37
N ASN A 2 -6.00 44.67 -8.70
CA ASN A 2 -5.31 43.40 -8.88
C ASN A 2 -6.08 42.27 -8.19
N GLN A 3 -6.46 41.27 -8.97
CA GLN A 3 -6.89 39.97 -8.45
C GLN A 3 -5.62 39.19 -8.07
N HIS A 4 -5.36 39.06 -6.77
CA HIS A 4 -4.35 38.13 -6.26
C HIS A 4 -4.93 36.72 -6.31
N LEU A 5 -4.55 35.96 -7.35
CA LEU A 5 -4.65 34.51 -7.37
C LEU A 5 -3.61 33.96 -6.39
N CYS A 6 -4.07 33.20 -5.39
CA CYS A 6 -3.23 32.44 -4.47
C CYS A 6 -2.61 31.26 -5.23
N PRO A 7 -1.26 31.17 -5.36
CA PRO A 7 -0.60 30.09 -6.08
C PRO A 7 0.04 29.13 -5.08
N THR A 8 -0.73 28.24 -4.45
CA THR A 8 -0.26 27.00 -3.82
C THR A 8 -1.44 26.31 -3.14
N CYS A 9 -2.19 25.54 -3.92
CA CYS A 9 -2.98 24.43 -3.41
C CYS A 9 -2.75 23.29 -4.39
N VAL A 10 -1.50 22.83 -4.45
CA VAL A 10 -1.15 21.56 -5.08
C VAL A 10 -1.19 20.56 -3.94
N ILE A 11 -2.38 20.07 -3.60
CA ILE A 11 -2.47 18.66 -3.25
C ILE A 11 -1.93 17.98 -4.51
N ASP A 12 -0.95 17.10 -4.38
CA ASP A 12 -0.36 16.37 -5.49
C ASP A 12 -1.44 15.45 -6.10
N THR A 13 -2.34 16.04 -6.88
CA THR A 13 -3.44 15.37 -7.58
C THR A 13 -2.94 14.56 -8.77
N ASP A 14 -1.65 14.66 -9.10
CA ASP A 14 -1.08 13.99 -10.27
C ASP A 14 -1.01 12.48 -10.04
N THR A 15 -0.66 11.99 -8.85
CA THR A 15 -0.62 10.54 -8.58
C THR A 15 -2.00 9.89 -8.64
N CYS A 16 -3.04 10.61 -8.18
CA CYS A 16 -4.44 10.16 -8.19
C CYS A 16 -5.08 10.09 -9.59
N THR A 17 -4.32 10.45 -10.63
CA THR A 17 -4.70 10.23 -12.03
C THR A 17 -3.64 9.48 -12.83
N ALA A 18 -2.42 9.35 -12.30
CA ALA A 18 -1.29 8.77 -13.01
C ALA A 18 -1.49 7.28 -13.36
N LEU A 19 -2.26 6.54 -12.57
CA LEU A 19 -2.60 5.14 -12.84
C LEU A 19 -3.61 4.98 -13.98
N ARG A 20 -4.34 6.03 -14.37
CA ARG A 20 -5.26 5.99 -15.53
C ARG A 20 -4.53 5.84 -16.86
N ASP A 21 -3.26 6.25 -16.90
CA ASP A 21 -2.39 6.11 -18.07
C ASP A 21 -1.62 4.78 -18.07
N VAL A 22 -1.72 3.99 -17.00
CA VAL A 22 -1.09 2.66 -16.90
C VAL A 22 -2.03 1.61 -17.52
N PRO A 23 -1.54 0.72 -18.40
CA PRO A 23 -2.35 -0.35 -18.96
C PRO A 23 -2.97 -1.25 -17.89
N ASP A 24 -4.22 -1.68 -18.09
CA ASP A 24 -4.98 -2.53 -17.17
C ASP A 24 -4.20 -3.76 -16.68
N GLY A 25 -3.48 -4.44 -17.57
CA GLY A 25 -2.68 -5.62 -17.23
C GLY A 25 -1.49 -5.36 -16.30
N LEU A 26 -1.13 -4.10 -16.07
CA LEU A 26 -0.03 -3.68 -15.20
C LEU A 26 -0.51 -3.10 -13.86
N LEU A 27 -1.81 -2.80 -13.72
CA LEU A 27 -2.36 -2.21 -12.49
C LEU A 27 -2.17 -3.13 -11.28
N ALA A 28 -2.30 -4.44 -11.47
CA ALA A 28 -2.07 -5.41 -10.40
C ALA A 28 -0.63 -5.36 -9.85
N VAL A 29 0.36 -5.03 -10.68
CA VAL A 29 1.77 -4.91 -10.26
C VAL A 29 1.95 -3.74 -9.29
N PHE A 30 1.25 -2.63 -9.51
CA PHE A 30 1.24 -1.51 -8.57
C PHE A 30 0.67 -1.94 -7.22
N CYS A 31 -0.47 -2.64 -7.21
CA CYS A 31 -1.09 -3.14 -5.98
C CYS A 31 -0.18 -4.14 -5.25
N LEU A 32 0.44 -5.07 -5.99
CA LEU A 32 1.39 -6.04 -5.44
C LEU A 32 2.60 -5.35 -4.80
N ALA A 33 3.13 -4.29 -5.42
CA ALA A 33 4.21 -3.49 -4.84
C ALA A 33 3.78 -2.81 -3.53
N CYS A 34 2.54 -2.32 -3.45
CA CYS A 34 1.99 -1.79 -2.20
C CYS A 34 1.84 -2.89 -1.14
N ALA A 35 1.31 -4.06 -1.50
CA ALA A 35 1.18 -5.21 -0.60
C ALA A 35 2.55 -5.71 -0.11
N GLU A 36 3.57 -5.73 -0.98
CA GLU A 36 4.95 -6.07 -0.62
C GLU A 36 5.51 -5.10 0.43
N ARG A 37 5.26 -3.80 0.31
CA ARG A 37 5.70 -2.83 1.31
C ARG A 37 4.90 -2.93 2.61
N GLY A 38 3.57 -3.04 2.51
CA GLY A 38 2.68 -3.27 3.66
C GLY A 38 2.98 -4.56 4.42
N SER A 39 3.57 -5.57 3.77
CA SER A 39 4.02 -6.80 4.42
C SER A 39 5.01 -6.55 5.56
N GLY A 40 5.79 -5.46 5.49
CA GLY A 40 6.73 -5.06 6.54
C GLY A 40 6.01 -4.68 7.83
N VAL A 41 4.87 -4.01 7.74
CA VAL A 41 4.02 -3.67 8.89
C VAL A 41 3.35 -4.93 9.43
N LEU A 42 2.74 -5.73 8.55
CA LEU A 42 2.03 -6.95 8.92
C LEU A 42 2.96 -7.93 9.63
N ALA A 43 4.17 -8.17 9.13
CA ALA A 43 5.13 -9.09 9.74
C ALA A 43 5.58 -8.68 11.15
N ARG A 44 5.40 -7.42 11.55
CA ARG A 44 5.75 -6.91 12.89
C ARG A 44 4.58 -6.88 13.85
N LEU A 45 3.36 -6.71 13.34
CA LEU A 45 2.17 -6.67 14.18
C LEU A 45 1.48 -8.03 14.27
N ALA A 46 1.34 -8.76 13.17
CA ALA A 46 0.61 -10.03 13.16
C ALA A 46 1.30 -11.08 14.04
N ASP A 47 0.52 -12.08 14.45
CA ASP A 47 1.14 -13.28 15.01
C ASP A 47 1.93 -14.04 13.91
N PRO A 48 2.84 -14.95 14.29
CA PRO A 48 3.66 -15.65 13.31
C PRO A 48 2.87 -16.46 12.28
N GLU A 49 1.70 -16.99 12.64
CA GLU A 49 0.87 -17.80 11.74
C GLU A 49 0.23 -16.91 10.66
N ASP A 50 -0.33 -15.77 11.05
CA ASP A 50 -0.91 -14.80 10.13
C ASP A 50 0.15 -14.13 9.24
N ALA A 51 1.35 -13.87 9.78
CA ALA A 51 2.47 -13.36 8.99
C ALA A 51 2.96 -14.36 7.94
N GLU A 52 3.09 -15.64 8.30
CA GLU A 52 3.47 -16.71 7.37
C GLU A 52 2.40 -16.90 6.29
N TRP A 53 1.12 -16.97 6.69
CA TRP A 53 0.00 -17.05 5.76
C TRP A 53 -0.03 -15.90 4.75
N PHE A 54 0.14 -14.66 5.21
CA PHE A 54 0.17 -13.51 4.31
C PHE A 54 1.36 -13.58 3.34
N ALA A 55 2.53 -13.99 3.82
CA ALA A 55 3.71 -14.15 2.98
C ALA A 55 3.50 -15.20 1.88
N GLU A 56 2.89 -16.34 2.21
CA GLU A 56 2.54 -17.39 1.24
C GLU A 56 1.57 -16.88 0.17
N MET A 57 0.51 -16.18 0.58
CA MET A 57 -0.43 -15.59 -0.36
C MET A 57 0.27 -14.56 -1.27
N LEU A 58 1.15 -13.74 -0.71
CA LEU A 58 1.89 -12.72 -1.46
C LEU A 58 2.79 -13.36 -2.52
N GLU A 59 3.47 -14.46 -2.18
CA GLU A 59 4.23 -15.24 -3.15
C GLU A 59 3.36 -15.73 -4.31
N VAL A 60 2.18 -16.29 -4.01
CA VAL A 60 1.23 -16.76 -5.04
C VAL A 60 0.73 -15.59 -5.88
N ALA A 61 0.37 -14.47 -5.27
CA ALA A 61 -0.15 -13.31 -5.98
C ALA A 61 0.89 -12.69 -6.94
N TRP A 62 2.18 -12.71 -6.58
CA TRP A 62 3.28 -12.29 -7.48
C TRP A 62 3.44 -13.18 -8.72
N GLN A 63 2.94 -14.42 -8.68
CA GLN A 63 2.95 -15.34 -9.83
C GLN A 63 1.76 -15.12 -10.78
N ALA A 64 0.72 -14.40 -10.35
CA ALA A 64 -0.49 -14.17 -11.14
C ALA A 64 -0.23 -13.38 -12.44
N PRO A 65 0.52 -12.26 -12.46
CA PRO A 65 0.79 -11.52 -13.70
C PRO A 65 1.58 -12.33 -14.74
N LEU A 66 2.29 -13.39 -14.32
CA LEU A 66 3.00 -14.32 -15.22
C LEU A 66 2.08 -15.40 -15.82
N GLY A 67 0.82 -15.49 -15.37
CA GLY A 67 -0.09 -16.57 -15.76
C GLY A 67 0.28 -17.92 -15.15
N ASN A 68 1.12 -17.94 -14.11
CA ASN A 68 1.57 -19.16 -13.44
C ASN A 68 0.57 -19.69 -12.40
N VAL A 69 -0.49 -18.92 -12.12
CA VAL A 69 -1.54 -19.24 -11.14
C VAL A 69 -2.89 -19.14 -11.83
N SER A 70 -3.79 -20.10 -11.57
CA SER A 70 -5.14 -20.07 -12.12
C SER A 70 -6.03 -19.09 -11.37
N GLU A 71 -7.04 -18.56 -12.05
CA GLU A 71 -8.06 -17.69 -11.44
C GLU A 71 -8.75 -18.38 -10.25
N ASP A 72 -9.01 -19.69 -10.33
CA ASP A 72 -9.60 -20.46 -9.22
C ASP A 72 -8.75 -20.39 -7.94
N THR A 73 -7.41 -20.51 -8.06
CA THR A 73 -6.51 -20.39 -6.91
C THR A 73 -6.53 -18.98 -6.31
N LEU A 74 -6.67 -17.95 -7.16
CA LEU A 74 -6.80 -16.58 -6.69
C LEU A 74 -8.14 -16.34 -5.99
N ILE A 75 -9.23 -16.95 -6.47
CA ILE A 75 -10.54 -16.91 -5.83
C ILE A 75 -10.49 -17.63 -4.48
N ASP A 76 -9.88 -18.82 -4.40
CA ASP A 76 -9.70 -19.55 -3.14
C ASP A 76 -8.93 -18.73 -2.08
N ILE A 77 -7.99 -17.89 -2.51
CA ILE A 77 -7.28 -16.95 -1.61
C ILE A 77 -8.23 -15.88 -1.07
N LEU A 78 -9.09 -15.31 -1.92
CA LEU A 78 -10.08 -14.31 -1.50
C LEU A 78 -11.08 -14.90 -0.50
N ASP A 79 -11.56 -16.13 -0.75
CA ASP A 79 -12.50 -16.83 0.14
C ASP A 79 -11.84 -17.14 1.51
N GLN A 80 -10.58 -17.58 1.51
CA GLN A 80 -9.81 -17.80 2.75
C GLN A 80 -9.61 -16.51 3.55
N PHE A 81 -9.36 -15.39 2.86
CA PHE A 81 -9.26 -14.08 3.51
C PHE A 81 -10.58 -13.69 4.17
N GLU A 82 -11.70 -13.81 3.46
CA GLU A 82 -13.03 -13.46 3.98
C GLU A 82 -13.30 -14.21 5.30
N MET A 83 -13.07 -15.53 5.30
CA MET A 83 -13.21 -16.38 6.49
C MET A 83 -12.31 -15.96 7.67
N LYS A 84 -11.07 -15.51 7.42
CA LYS A 84 -10.16 -15.01 8.47
C LYS A 84 -10.59 -13.63 8.98
N SER A 85 -10.97 -12.72 8.07
CA SER A 85 -11.31 -11.33 8.40
C SER A 85 -12.53 -11.20 9.32
N GLU A 86 -13.53 -12.07 9.17
CA GLU A 86 -14.72 -12.11 10.04
C GLU A 86 -14.37 -12.37 11.53
N SER A 87 -13.17 -12.87 11.81
CA SER A 87 -12.70 -13.15 13.17
C SER A 87 -11.94 -11.99 13.82
N LEU A 88 -11.53 -10.98 13.04
CA LEU A 88 -10.74 -9.84 13.52
C LEU A 88 -11.68 -8.71 13.97
N ASN A 89 -11.63 -8.37 15.26
CA ASN A 89 -12.40 -7.26 15.82
C ASN A 89 -11.73 -5.91 15.49
N THR A 90 -11.96 -5.39 14.28
CA THR A 90 -11.29 -4.22 13.69
C THR A 90 -12.03 -2.89 13.88
N GLU A 91 -13.00 -2.83 14.82
CA GLU A 91 -13.85 -1.65 15.00
C GLU A 91 -13.09 -0.39 15.49
N ASP A 92 -11.91 -0.55 16.09
CA ASP A 92 -11.08 0.55 16.55
C ASP A 92 -9.97 0.90 15.52
N PRO A 93 -10.05 2.07 14.86
CA PRO A 93 -9.11 2.48 13.82
C PRO A 93 -7.69 2.78 14.34
N ASP A 94 -7.51 2.87 15.66
CA ASP A 94 -6.21 3.05 16.30
C ASP A 94 -5.67 1.73 16.88
N SER A 95 -6.33 0.58 16.60
CA SER A 95 -5.92 -0.72 17.13
C SER A 95 -4.88 -1.43 16.25
N LYS A 96 -4.06 -2.25 16.90
CA LYS A 96 -3.15 -3.20 16.26
C LYS A 96 -3.85 -4.04 15.17
N GLY A 97 -5.04 -4.56 15.49
CA GLY A 97 -5.82 -5.41 14.59
C GLY A 97 -6.27 -4.70 13.32
N PHE A 98 -6.62 -3.41 13.43
CA PHE A 98 -6.97 -2.58 12.28
C PHE A 98 -5.80 -2.46 11.29
N PHE A 99 -4.59 -2.16 11.77
CA PHE A 99 -3.42 -2.04 10.88
C PHE A 99 -3.04 -3.36 10.21
N ILE A 100 -3.16 -4.49 10.93
CA ILE A 100 -2.96 -5.83 10.37
C ILE A 100 -3.95 -6.08 9.23
N ASP A 101 -5.24 -5.87 9.49
CA ASP A 101 -6.30 -6.08 8.51
C ASP A 101 -6.14 -5.18 7.27
N GLN A 102 -5.85 -3.89 7.46
CA GLN A 102 -5.61 -2.97 6.34
C GLN A 102 -4.40 -3.36 5.49
N CYS A 103 -3.31 -3.84 6.11
CA CYS A 103 -2.16 -4.37 5.36
C CYS A 103 -2.52 -5.67 4.63
N ALA A 104 -3.27 -6.55 5.28
CA ALA A 104 -3.71 -7.80 4.69
C ALA A 104 -4.64 -7.54 3.49
N MET A 105 -5.53 -6.55 3.56
CA MET A 105 -6.41 -6.13 2.47
C MET A 105 -5.67 -5.65 1.21
N LEU A 106 -4.39 -5.25 1.30
CA LEU A 106 -3.61 -4.84 0.13
C LEU A 106 -3.45 -5.99 -0.87
N ILE A 107 -3.27 -7.22 -0.40
CA ILE A 107 -3.15 -8.38 -1.29
C ILE A 107 -4.48 -8.75 -1.93
N VAL A 108 -5.56 -8.68 -1.17
CA VAL A 108 -6.94 -8.88 -1.64
C VAL A 108 -7.24 -7.91 -2.77
N ASN A 109 -6.88 -6.63 -2.59
CA ASN A 109 -7.06 -5.63 -3.64
C ASN A 109 -6.17 -5.90 -4.86
N ALA A 110 -4.93 -6.36 -4.67
CA ALA A 110 -4.06 -6.74 -5.77
C ALA A 110 -4.65 -7.87 -6.63
N ILE A 111 -5.18 -8.91 -5.98
CA ILE A 111 -5.86 -10.03 -6.64
C ILE A 111 -7.15 -9.55 -7.32
N ALA A 112 -7.96 -8.74 -6.64
CA ALA A 112 -9.19 -8.20 -7.21
C ALA A 112 -8.93 -7.33 -8.45
N VAL A 113 -7.85 -6.53 -8.45
CA VAL A 113 -7.41 -5.73 -9.61
C VAL A 113 -6.84 -6.63 -10.71
N HIS A 114 -6.16 -7.73 -10.38
CA HIS A 114 -5.72 -8.70 -11.39
C HIS A 114 -6.90 -9.33 -12.13
N LEU A 115 -7.93 -9.77 -11.39
CA LEU A 115 -9.13 -10.42 -11.96
C LEU A 115 -10.07 -9.43 -12.67
N ASN A 116 -10.16 -8.20 -12.17
CA ASN A 116 -10.99 -7.15 -12.73
C ASN A 116 -10.29 -5.78 -12.62
N PRO A 117 -9.46 -5.44 -13.63
CA PRO A 117 -8.64 -4.24 -13.60
C PRO A 117 -9.44 -2.95 -13.41
N SER A 118 -8.96 -2.11 -12.51
CA SER A 118 -9.55 -0.80 -12.24
C SER A 118 -8.50 0.13 -11.64
N ALA A 119 -8.17 1.21 -12.35
CA ALA A 119 -7.22 2.21 -11.86
C ALA A 119 -7.66 2.81 -10.53
N ALA A 120 -8.95 3.12 -10.38
CA ALA A 120 -9.51 3.62 -9.12
C ALA A 120 -9.33 2.63 -7.97
N ARG A 121 -9.45 1.32 -8.21
CA ARG A 121 -9.16 0.32 -7.17
C ARG A 121 -7.67 0.22 -6.88
N ALA A 122 -6.83 0.27 -7.90
CA ALA A 122 -5.37 0.26 -7.70
C ALA A 122 -4.91 1.47 -6.88
N GLU A 123 -5.47 2.66 -7.13
CA GLU A 123 -5.23 3.87 -6.35
C GLU A 123 -5.56 3.67 -4.85
N MET A 124 -6.60 2.91 -4.52
CA MET A 124 -6.93 2.62 -3.12
C MET A 124 -5.80 1.87 -2.40
N SER A 125 -5.05 0.97 -3.06
CA SER A 125 -3.90 0.31 -2.42
C SER A 125 -2.83 1.30 -1.98
N GLY A 126 -2.53 2.29 -2.83
CA GLY A 126 -1.56 3.35 -2.49
C GLY A 126 -2.08 4.24 -1.36
N GLN A 127 -3.35 4.67 -1.44
CA GLN A 127 -3.98 5.51 -0.43
C GLN A 127 -4.10 4.84 0.93
N THR A 128 -4.42 3.54 0.97
CA THR A 128 -4.46 2.75 2.21
C THR A 128 -3.09 2.77 2.88
N LEU A 129 -2.02 2.49 2.12
CA LEU A 129 -0.67 2.46 2.69
C LEU A 129 -0.20 3.85 3.12
N GLU A 130 -0.47 4.90 2.34
CA GLU A 130 -0.21 6.29 2.75
C GLU A 130 -0.95 6.67 4.03
N THR A 131 -2.19 6.22 4.20
CA THR A 131 -2.99 6.50 5.39
C THR A 131 -2.39 5.82 6.62
N ILE A 132 -2.02 4.53 6.51
CA ILE A 132 -1.35 3.80 7.59
C ILE A 132 -0.07 4.54 8.02
N LEU A 133 0.75 4.94 7.05
CA LEU A 133 2.03 5.58 7.33
C LEU A 133 1.90 7.02 7.81
N GLY A 134 0.89 7.75 7.35
CA GLY A 134 0.54 9.06 7.90
C GLY A 134 0.15 8.94 9.38
N THR A 135 -0.60 7.90 9.75
CA THR A 135 -0.92 7.61 11.15
C THR A 135 0.33 7.24 11.96
N PHE A 136 1.25 6.45 11.38
CA PHE A 136 2.53 6.12 12.02
C PHE A 136 3.42 7.34 12.23
N ASP A 137 3.57 8.18 11.19
CA ASP A 137 4.28 9.46 11.29
C ASP A 137 3.68 10.35 12.39
N PHE A 138 2.35 10.39 12.50
CA PHE A 138 1.66 11.13 13.55
C PHE A 138 2.02 10.59 14.95
N MET A 139 1.94 9.27 15.17
CA MET A 139 2.29 8.64 16.45
C MET A 139 3.76 8.88 16.82
N LEU A 140 4.68 8.72 15.86
CA LEU A 140 6.12 8.94 16.07
C LEU A 140 6.44 10.40 16.40
N SER A 141 5.69 11.35 15.83
CA SER A 141 5.88 12.78 16.10
C SER A 141 5.57 13.17 17.55
N ARG A 142 4.73 12.38 18.25
CA ARG A 142 4.18 12.68 19.59
C ARG A 142 3.51 14.05 19.70
N VAL A 143 3.11 14.65 18.57
CA VAL A 143 2.44 15.95 18.52
C VAL A 143 0.96 15.76 18.85
N GLN A 144 0.37 16.72 19.57
CA GLN A 144 -1.05 16.70 19.87
C GLN A 144 -1.88 17.00 18.61
N SER A 145 -2.97 16.26 18.39
CA SER A 145 -3.87 16.51 17.27
C SER A 145 -4.42 17.94 17.32
N VAL A 146 -4.33 18.64 16.18
CA VAL A 146 -4.82 20.01 16.02
C VAL A 146 -5.87 20.05 14.93
N ILE A 147 -7.02 20.68 15.21
CA ILE A 147 -8.05 20.94 14.20
C ILE A 147 -7.52 22.03 13.28
N VAL A 148 -7.12 21.65 12.06
CA VAL A 148 -6.70 22.59 11.03
C VAL A 148 -7.93 23.39 10.58
N ARG A 149 -7.88 24.71 10.77
CA ARG A 149 -8.94 25.62 10.31
C ARG A 149 -8.75 25.92 8.82
N PRO A 150 -9.83 26.19 8.06
CA PRO A 150 -9.73 26.62 6.68
C PRO A 150 -8.78 27.81 6.54
N GLY A 151 -7.78 27.69 5.66
CA GLY A 151 -6.77 28.73 5.39
C GLY A 151 -5.50 28.65 6.25
N LEU A 152 -5.38 27.68 7.16
CA LEU A 152 -4.09 27.33 7.75
C LEU A 152 -3.33 26.38 6.82
N GLN A 153 -2.01 26.54 6.78
CA GLN A 153 -1.12 25.65 6.05
C GLN A 153 -1.27 24.23 6.61
N GLU A 154 -1.51 23.26 5.73
CA GLU A 154 -1.56 21.84 6.11
C GLU A 154 -0.23 21.44 6.77
N SER A 155 -0.32 20.54 7.75
CA SER A 155 0.89 19.95 8.34
C SER A 155 1.70 19.29 7.24
N PRO A 156 3.04 19.46 7.23
CA PRO A 156 3.87 18.81 6.24
C PRO A 156 3.71 17.30 6.32
N VAL A 157 3.67 16.64 5.15
CA VAL A 157 3.65 15.19 5.04
C VAL A 157 4.82 14.59 5.83
N GLY A 158 4.51 13.59 6.64
CA GLY A 158 5.48 12.88 7.46
C GLY A 158 6.53 12.14 6.63
N ARG A 159 7.54 11.58 7.29
CA ARG A 159 8.68 10.97 6.60
C ARG A 159 8.26 9.67 5.92
N LEU A 160 7.51 8.81 6.62
CA LEU A 160 7.09 7.51 6.11
C LEU A 160 6.10 7.64 4.97
N GLN A 161 5.10 8.53 5.12
CA GLN A 161 4.14 8.80 4.06
C GLN A 161 4.83 9.36 2.81
N ARG A 162 5.81 10.25 2.96
CA ARG A 162 6.58 10.78 1.82
C ARG A 162 7.40 9.69 1.12
N LEU A 163 8.06 8.83 1.89
CA LEU A 163 8.82 7.71 1.35
C LEU A 163 7.92 6.78 0.52
N GLU A 164 6.69 6.55 0.98
CA GLU A 164 5.71 5.75 0.23
C GLU A 164 5.24 6.45 -1.05
N GLN A 165 4.96 7.76 -1.01
CA GLN A 165 4.62 8.53 -2.20
C GLN A 165 5.74 8.49 -3.26
N GLU A 166 6.99 8.62 -2.82
CA GLU A 166 8.17 8.49 -3.70
C GLU A 166 8.26 7.07 -4.31
N ALA A 167 8.00 6.04 -3.52
CA ALA A 167 7.98 4.65 -3.99
C ALA A 167 6.86 4.41 -5.01
N GLN A 168 5.65 4.89 -4.75
CA GLN A 168 4.51 4.79 -5.68
C GLN A 168 4.82 5.47 -7.00
N ASN A 169 5.36 6.70 -6.96
CA ASN A 169 5.74 7.44 -8.17
C ASN A 169 6.79 6.66 -8.97
N SER A 170 7.82 6.11 -8.31
CA SER A 170 8.84 5.30 -8.99
C SER A 170 8.28 4.04 -9.64
N ILE A 171 7.29 3.38 -9.02
CA ILE A 171 6.63 2.20 -9.61
C ILE A 171 5.78 2.62 -10.80
N VAL A 172 4.97 3.68 -10.68
CA VAL A 172 4.14 4.19 -11.78
C VAL A 172 4.99 4.57 -12.99
N ASP A 173 6.11 5.25 -12.77
CA ASP A 173 7.05 5.61 -13.84
C ASP A 173 7.63 4.36 -14.52
N SER A 174 7.99 3.34 -13.75
CA SER A 174 8.48 2.06 -14.28
C SER A 174 7.41 1.33 -15.11
N LEU A 175 6.15 1.36 -14.67
CA LEU A 175 5.03 0.75 -15.40
C LEU A 175 4.72 1.51 -16.70
N LYS A 176 4.78 2.84 -16.68
CA LYS A 176 4.63 3.68 -17.88
C LYS A 176 5.78 3.42 -18.87
N GLU A 177 7.01 3.31 -18.40
CA GLU A 177 8.15 2.97 -19.24
C GLU A 177 7.96 1.59 -19.89
N LEU A 178 7.59 0.57 -19.12
CA LEU A 178 7.29 -0.77 -19.62
C LEU A 178 6.19 -0.76 -20.69
N ALA A 179 5.12 0.02 -20.46
CA ALA A 179 4.02 0.16 -21.41
C ALA A 179 4.50 0.68 -22.77
N THR A 180 5.47 1.60 -22.78
CA THR A 180 6.05 2.14 -24.02
C THR A 180 7.03 1.19 -24.71
N GLN A 181 7.77 0.38 -23.96
CA GLN A 181 8.89 -0.44 -24.50
C GLN A 181 8.47 -1.86 -24.90
N GLN A 182 7.62 -2.52 -24.09
CA GLN A 182 7.34 -3.96 -24.21
C GLN A 182 5.86 -4.30 -24.48
N ARG A 183 5.09 -3.35 -25.03
CA ARG A 183 3.64 -3.48 -25.25
C ARG A 183 2.84 -3.79 -23.97
N GLY A 184 3.37 -3.42 -22.80
CA GLY A 184 2.66 -3.53 -21.52
C GLY A 184 2.56 -4.94 -20.94
N ILE A 185 3.48 -5.86 -21.27
CA ILE A 185 3.57 -7.17 -20.63
C ILE A 185 4.71 -7.13 -19.62
N ALA A 186 4.42 -7.47 -18.36
CA ALA A 186 5.43 -7.64 -17.33
C ALA A 186 6.04 -9.04 -17.41
N ASP A 187 7.35 -9.14 -17.65
CA ASP A 187 8.07 -10.39 -17.59
C ASP A 187 8.58 -10.69 -16.16
N SER A 188 9.18 -11.87 -15.97
CA SER A 188 9.69 -12.29 -14.67
C SER A 188 10.77 -11.35 -14.13
N ASP A 189 11.65 -10.82 -14.99
CA ASP A 189 12.75 -9.96 -14.57
C ASP A 189 12.22 -8.61 -14.08
N PHE A 190 11.23 -8.06 -14.78
CA PHE A 190 10.53 -6.84 -14.37
C PHE A 190 9.84 -7.01 -13.02
N LEU A 191 9.08 -8.10 -12.82
CA LEU A 191 8.38 -8.34 -11.55
C LEU A 191 9.36 -8.53 -10.38
N VAL A 192 10.45 -9.29 -10.58
CA VAL A 192 11.51 -9.42 -9.59
C VAL A 192 12.13 -8.05 -9.25
N ASN A 193 12.34 -7.20 -10.25
CA ASN A 193 12.82 -5.84 -10.02
C ASN A 193 11.83 -4.98 -9.23
N MET A 194 10.53 -5.02 -9.56
CA MET A 194 9.47 -4.28 -8.81
C MET A 194 9.38 -4.73 -7.35
N ARG A 195 9.55 -6.03 -7.11
CA ARG A 195 9.60 -6.58 -5.75
C ARG A 195 10.85 -6.13 -5.01
N ASN A 196 12.03 -6.24 -5.62
CA ASN A 196 13.29 -5.85 -5.02
C ASN A 196 13.37 -4.35 -4.70
N THR A 197 12.81 -3.50 -5.56
CA THR A 197 12.74 -2.04 -5.33
C THR A 197 11.79 -1.67 -4.21
N SER A 198 10.85 -2.55 -3.84
CA SER A 198 9.96 -2.37 -2.69
C SER A 198 10.62 -2.73 -1.35
N SER A 199 11.62 -3.62 -1.35
CA SER A 199 12.27 -4.11 -0.12
C SER A 199 12.84 -3.02 0.80
N PRO A 200 13.60 -2.00 0.32
CA PRO A 200 14.16 -0.99 1.21
C PRO A 200 13.08 -0.20 1.97
N VAL A 201 11.97 0.11 1.30
CA VAL A 201 10.85 0.83 1.92
C VAL A 201 10.10 -0.09 2.88
N ARG A 202 9.86 -1.35 2.50
CA ARG A 202 9.28 -2.37 3.39
C ARG A 202 10.07 -2.49 4.70
N ASP A 203 11.40 -2.57 4.60
CA ASP A 203 12.28 -2.74 5.75
C ASP A 203 12.25 -1.50 6.67
N GLU A 204 12.16 -0.30 6.08
CA GLU A 204 11.97 0.95 6.81
C GLU A 204 10.60 1.01 7.51
N MET A 205 9.52 0.59 6.83
CA MET A 205 8.18 0.49 7.42
C MET A 205 8.17 -0.50 8.59
N ALA A 206 8.83 -1.65 8.46
CA ALA A 206 8.94 -2.64 9.52
C ALA A 206 9.65 -2.04 10.75
N ALA A 207 10.77 -1.34 10.57
CA ALA A 207 11.49 -0.69 11.67
C ALA A 207 10.63 0.38 12.36
N ALA A 208 9.93 1.21 11.59
CA ALA A 208 9.00 2.20 12.15
C ALA A 208 7.82 1.56 12.90
N THR A 209 7.37 0.38 12.45
CA THR A 209 6.30 -0.38 13.09
C THR A 209 6.69 -0.83 14.49
N ASP A 210 7.94 -1.28 14.68
CA ASP A 210 8.46 -1.66 16.00
C ASP A 210 8.37 -0.45 16.97
N GLU A 211 8.83 0.74 16.54
CA GLU A 211 8.77 1.97 17.35
C GLU A 211 7.33 2.43 17.65
N VAL A 212 6.44 2.33 16.67
CA VAL A 212 5.01 2.64 16.83
C VAL A 212 4.37 1.69 17.83
N SER A 213 4.65 0.39 17.72
CA SER A 213 4.13 -0.65 18.61
C SER A 213 4.51 -0.36 20.07
N ASP A 214 5.75 0.07 20.30
CA ASP A 214 6.23 0.47 21.64
C ASP A 214 5.49 1.70 22.18
N ILE A 215 5.24 2.71 21.33
CA ILE A 215 4.52 3.94 21.73
C ILE A 215 3.05 3.64 22.04
N ALA A 216 2.41 2.82 21.21
CA ALA A 216 1.00 2.48 21.32
C ALA A 216 0.73 1.40 22.38
N GLY A 217 1.77 0.75 22.91
CA GLY A 217 1.65 -0.32 23.90
C GLY A 217 1.08 -1.61 23.31
N TRP A 218 1.38 -1.88 22.04
CA TRP A 218 0.95 -3.10 21.34
C TRP A 218 1.91 -4.28 21.51
N GLY A 219 3.11 -4.04 22.08
CA GLY A 219 4.09 -5.06 22.43
C GLY A 219 3.59 -6.00 23.53
N ASP A 220 3.84 -7.30 23.33
CA ASP A 220 3.40 -8.49 24.09
C ASP A 220 2.72 -8.27 25.46
N VAL A 221 1.43 -8.60 25.50
CA VAL A 221 0.77 -9.30 26.62
C VAL A 221 0.79 -10.79 26.33
#